data_AF-A0A2R4JYE7-F1
#
_entry.id   AF-A0A2R4JYE7-F1
#
_cell.length_a   1.000
_cell.length_b   1.000
_cell.length_c   1.000
_cell.angle_alpha   90.00
_cell.angle_beta   90.00
_cell.angle_gamma   90.00
#
_symmetry.space_group_name_H-M   'P 1'
#
loop_
_entity.id
_entity.type
_entity.pdbx_description
1 polymer ?
#
loop_
_entity_poly.entity_id
_entity_poly.type
_entity_poly.pdbx_seq_one_letter_code
_entity_poly.pdbx_strand_id
1 'polypeptide(L)'
;MPISPNQGSTGGGTLVTITGVNLSNTSAVKFGSKSATTVTQVSPTQVTAVSPSGTGTVGVTVTTPGGTSNPVSFFYVGAPFKSSLGTSSGPLAGGNTITLSGTGLSTATSVSFGGVTATPTVSSDSSLSVTVPAGAAAGPVGVSVTTAGGTNNGLTYTYVDVPTVVSLTPTSGPTSGGTAVTVTGTNLDTTESVTFDGTPAPFSVINSTTLSAVTPPGTAGAVDVVVTNPAGSDTAVGAFTYVAGPGI
;
A
#
# COMPACT_ATOMS: atom_id res chain seq x y z
N MET A 1 -33.17 16.24 -10.37
CA MET A 1 -32.29 15.59 -11.37
C MET A 1 -31.00 15.19 -10.65
N PRO A 2 -30.83 13.94 -10.21
CA PRO A 2 -29.55 13.52 -9.68
C PRO A 2 -28.53 13.31 -10.81
N ILE A 3 -27.26 13.55 -10.51
CA ILE A 3 -26.09 13.23 -11.32
C ILE A 3 -25.24 12.22 -10.55
N SER A 4 -24.81 11.14 -11.22
CA SER A 4 -24.01 10.09 -10.60
C SER A 4 -22.90 9.58 -11.54
N PRO A 5 -21.63 9.58 -11.12
CA PRO A 5 -21.12 10.23 -9.91
C PRO A 5 -21.29 11.75 -9.98
N ASN A 6 -21.41 12.42 -8.84
CA ASN A 6 -21.46 13.89 -8.75
C ASN A 6 -20.08 14.54 -8.61
N GLN A 7 -19.00 13.76 -8.68
CA GLN A 7 -17.62 14.25 -8.60
C GLN A 7 -16.74 13.57 -9.66
N GLY A 8 -15.61 14.20 -10.01
CA GLY A 8 -14.64 13.63 -10.94
C GLY A 8 -13.37 14.45 -11.11
N SER A 9 -12.43 13.97 -11.93
CA SER A 9 -11.09 14.56 -12.08
C SER A 9 -11.10 15.96 -12.66
N THR A 10 -10.24 16.85 -12.15
CA THR A 10 -9.95 18.17 -12.77
C THR A 10 -9.43 18.06 -14.21
N GLY A 11 -8.85 16.92 -14.59
CA GLY A 11 -8.47 16.61 -15.97
C GLY A 11 -9.66 16.35 -16.92
N GLY A 12 -10.86 16.13 -16.36
CA GLY A 12 -12.04 15.69 -17.10
C GLY A 12 -12.07 14.17 -17.31
N GLY A 13 -12.95 13.70 -18.20
CA GLY A 13 -13.05 12.29 -18.58
C GLY A 13 -13.97 11.45 -17.69
N THR A 14 -14.63 12.05 -16.70
CA THR A 14 -15.55 11.31 -15.83
C THR A 14 -16.86 11.06 -16.55
N LEU A 15 -17.22 9.79 -16.76
CA LEU A 15 -18.53 9.39 -17.27
C LEU A 15 -19.57 9.59 -16.16
N VAL A 16 -20.54 10.47 -16.41
CA VAL A 16 -21.64 10.75 -15.49
C VAL A 16 -22.97 10.33 -16.11
N THR A 17 -23.88 9.89 -15.25
CA THR A 17 -25.28 9.62 -15.59
C THR A 17 -26.16 10.68 -14.96
N ILE A 18 -26.90 11.41 -15.79
CA ILE A 18 -27.84 12.44 -15.39
C ILE A 18 -29.25 11.84 -15.52
N THR A 19 -29.99 11.79 -14.40
CA THR A 19 -31.34 11.20 -14.36
C THR A 19 -32.39 12.29 -14.15
N GLY A 20 -33.41 12.32 -14.99
CA GLY A 20 -34.46 13.34 -14.98
C GLY A 20 -35.71 12.93 -15.73
N VAL A 21 -36.43 13.91 -16.26
CA VAL A 21 -37.62 13.73 -17.10
C VAL A 21 -37.50 14.62 -18.33
N ASN A 22 -38.18 14.25 -19.41
CA ASN A 22 -38.21 15.01 -20.68
C ASN A 22 -36.82 15.28 -21.27
N LEU A 23 -35.91 14.32 -21.15
CA LEU A 23 -34.54 14.44 -21.65
C LEU A 23 -34.40 14.06 -23.13
N SER A 24 -35.46 13.58 -23.79
CA SER A 24 -35.44 13.21 -25.22
C SER A 24 -34.86 14.29 -26.11
N ASN A 25 -34.11 13.90 -27.14
CA ASN A 25 -33.44 14.82 -28.08
C ASN A 25 -32.50 15.81 -27.38
N THR A 26 -31.71 15.36 -26.41
CA THR A 26 -30.71 16.22 -25.75
C THR A 26 -29.70 16.72 -26.79
N SER A 27 -29.56 18.05 -26.89
CA SER A 27 -28.67 18.71 -27.84
C SER A 27 -27.34 19.14 -27.22
N ALA A 28 -27.31 19.39 -25.90
CA ALA A 28 -26.09 19.72 -25.18
C ALA A 28 -26.16 19.32 -23.71
N VAL A 29 -25.00 18.95 -23.15
CA VAL A 29 -24.77 18.89 -21.71
C VAL A 29 -23.59 19.81 -21.42
N LYS A 30 -23.74 20.71 -20.44
CA LYS A 30 -22.68 21.63 -20.02
C LYS A 30 -22.34 21.46 -18.55
N PHE A 31 -21.06 21.59 -18.25
CA PHE A 31 -20.48 21.64 -16.91
C PHE A 31 -20.00 23.08 -16.67
N GLY A 32 -20.84 23.89 -16.03
CA GLY A 32 -20.65 25.34 -15.96
C GLY A 32 -20.70 25.95 -17.36
N SER A 33 -19.64 26.63 -17.77
CA SER A 33 -19.52 27.24 -19.09
C SER A 33 -19.01 26.27 -20.18
N LYS A 34 -18.46 25.11 -19.81
CA LYS A 34 -17.83 24.16 -20.75
C LYS A 34 -18.79 23.07 -21.18
N SER A 35 -18.74 22.68 -22.45
CA SER A 35 -19.52 21.54 -22.97
C SER A 35 -18.90 20.21 -22.54
N ALA A 36 -19.75 19.21 -22.32
CA ALA A 36 -19.33 17.81 -22.20
C ALA A 36 -18.55 17.37 -23.44
N THR A 37 -17.53 16.51 -23.25
CA THR A 37 -16.73 15.99 -24.37
C THR A 37 -17.47 14.92 -25.16
N THR A 38 -18.40 14.22 -24.52
CA THR A 38 -19.30 13.25 -25.15
C THR A 38 -20.65 13.33 -24.48
N VAL A 39 -21.72 13.19 -25.25
CA VAL A 39 -23.09 13.09 -24.75
C VAL A 39 -23.75 11.92 -25.44
N THR A 40 -24.26 10.97 -24.67
CA THR A 40 -25.04 9.84 -25.18
C THR A 40 -26.39 9.85 -24.50
N GLN A 41 -27.45 9.99 -25.30
CA GLN A 41 -28.80 9.83 -24.79
C GLN A 41 -29.11 8.34 -24.60
N VAL A 42 -29.53 7.97 -23.39
CA VAL A 42 -29.90 6.59 -23.06
C VAL A 42 -31.42 6.42 -23.13
N SER A 43 -32.18 7.39 -22.61
CA SER A 43 -33.65 7.36 -22.62
C SER A 43 -34.24 8.78 -22.42
N PRO A 44 -35.58 8.95 -22.50
CA PRO A 44 -36.25 10.19 -22.10
C PRO A 44 -36.02 10.60 -20.64
N THR A 45 -35.45 9.72 -19.80
CA THR A 45 -35.19 9.95 -18.38
C THR A 45 -33.72 9.88 -18.02
N GLN A 46 -32.82 9.54 -18.96
CA GLN A 46 -31.40 9.38 -18.69
C GLN A 46 -30.51 9.84 -19.85
N VAL A 47 -29.49 10.61 -19.51
CA VAL A 47 -28.40 11.03 -20.41
C VAL A 47 -27.08 10.71 -19.74
N THR A 48 -26.16 10.10 -20.48
CA THR A 48 -24.77 10.00 -20.05
C THR A 48 -23.93 11.07 -20.73
N ALA A 49 -22.97 11.62 -20.00
CA ALA A 49 -22.06 12.63 -20.51
C ALA A 49 -20.66 12.42 -19.94
N VAL A 50 -19.64 12.84 -20.67
CA VAL A 50 -18.26 12.82 -20.19
C VAL A 50 -17.84 14.24 -19.81
N SER A 51 -17.39 14.40 -18.56
CA SER A 51 -17.00 15.72 -18.04
C SER A 51 -15.81 16.29 -18.82
N PRO A 52 -15.81 17.60 -19.13
CA PRO A 52 -14.62 18.28 -19.64
C PRO A 52 -13.61 18.53 -18.50
N SER A 53 -12.42 19.04 -18.83
CA SER A 53 -11.50 19.53 -17.80
C SER A 53 -12.08 20.74 -17.06
N GLY A 54 -11.84 20.84 -15.76
CA GLY A 54 -12.44 21.87 -14.92
C GLY A 54 -11.86 21.94 -13.52
N THR A 55 -12.35 22.90 -12.73
CA THR A 55 -11.94 23.12 -11.34
C THR A 55 -13.13 23.57 -10.50
N GLY A 56 -13.06 23.34 -9.19
CA GLY A 56 -14.08 23.76 -8.24
C GLY A 56 -15.44 23.08 -8.44
N THR A 57 -16.50 23.74 -7.97
CA THR A 57 -17.88 23.27 -8.11
C THR A 57 -18.55 23.97 -9.29
N VAL A 58 -19.19 23.20 -10.17
CA VAL A 58 -19.93 23.74 -11.31
C VAL A 58 -21.36 23.21 -11.34
N GLY A 59 -22.27 23.99 -11.94
CA GLY A 59 -23.61 23.51 -12.26
C GLY A 59 -23.63 22.76 -13.59
N VAL A 60 -24.19 21.56 -13.60
CA VAL A 60 -24.41 20.75 -14.80
C VAL A 60 -25.82 20.95 -15.32
N THR A 61 -25.95 21.29 -16.59
CA THR A 61 -27.24 21.52 -17.25
C THR A 61 -27.38 20.66 -18.48
N VAL A 62 -28.62 20.28 -18.78
CA VAL A 62 -29.00 19.56 -20.01
C VAL A 62 -29.89 20.48 -20.83
N THR A 63 -29.59 20.61 -22.12
CA THR A 63 -30.39 21.38 -23.07
C THR A 63 -31.11 20.42 -24.01
N THR A 64 -32.42 20.64 -24.15
CA THR A 64 -33.32 19.94 -25.08
C THR A 64 -34.05 21.00 -25.93
N PRO A 65 -34.83 20.62 -26.95
CA PRO A 65 -35.69 21.57 -27.68
C PRO A 65 -36.68 22.32 -26.76
N GLY A 66 -37.06 21.74 -25.62
CA GLY A 66 -37.93 22.36 -24.62
C GLY A 66 -37.24 23.38 -23.72
N GLY A 67 -35.92 23.58 -23.86
CA GLY A 67 -35.12 24.51 -23.07
C GLY A 67 -34.01 23.84 -22.27
N THR A 68 -33.39 24.61 -21.38
CA THR A 68 -32.27 24.18 -20.53
C THR A 68 -32.76 23.88 -19.11
N SER A 69 -32.30 22.77 -18.54
CA SER A 69 -32.64 22.38 -17.17
C SER A 69 -32.07 23.35 -16.13
N ASN A 70 -32.60 23.27 -14.90
CA ASN A 70 -31.89 23.81 -13.73
C ASN A 70 -30.52 23.11 -13.55
N PRO A 71 -29.51 23.81 -12.99
CA PRO A 71 -28.20 23.22 -12.76
C PRO A 71 -28.21 22.23 -11.60
N VAL A 72 -27.38 21.18 -11.71
CA VAL A 72 -27.08 20.23 -10.63
C VAL A 72 -25.59 20.24 -10.33
N SER A 73 -25.18 20.19 -9.07
CA SER A 73 -23.77 20.37 -8.72
C SER A 73 -22.90 19.18 -9.17
N PHE A 74 -21.75 19.50 -9.76
CA PHE A 74 -20.65 18.57 -10.01
C PHE A 74 -19.36 19.16 -9.46
N PHE A 75 -18.57 18.32 -8.77
CA PHE A 75 -17.35 18.75 -8.07
C PHE A 75 -16.11 18.20 -8.79
N TYR A 76 -15.22 19.09 -9.22
CA TYR A 76 -13.92 18.72 -9.75
C TYR A 76 -12.93 18.50 -8.61
N VAL A 77 -12.44 17.27 -8.50
CA VAL A 77 -11.48 16.82 -7.48
C VAL A 77 -10.11 16.63 -8.13
N GLY A 78 -9.06 17.16 -7.50
CA GLY A 78 -7.69 16.97 -7.97
C GLY A 78 -7.21 15.54 -7.73
N ALA A 79 -6.20 15.11 -8.49
CA ALA A 79 -5.53 13.83 -8.24
C ALA A 79 -4.98 13.78 -6.80
N PRO A 80 -4.97 12.60 -6.15
CA PRO A 80 -4.46 12.49 -4.79
C PRO A 80 -2.95 12.73 -4.77
N PHE A 81 -2.44 13.22 -3.64
CA PHE A 81 -1.02 13.24 -3.36
C PHE A 81 -0.73 12.27 -2.22
N LYS A 82 0.25 11.38 -2.39
CA LYS A 82 0.66 10.44 -1.34
C LYS A 82 1.97 10.94 -0.75
N SER A 83 2.03 11.01 0.58
CA SER A 83 3.23 11.41 1.30
C SER A 83 4.04 10.21 1.76
N SER A 84 3.39 9.19 2.37
CA SER A 84 4.12 8.07 2.98
C SER A 84 3.26 6.82 3.19
N LEU A 85 3.94 5.69 3.35
CA LEU A 85 3.39 4.46 3.92
C LEU A 85 3.82 4.36 5.39
N GLY A 86 2.93 3.87 6.26
CA GLY A 86 3.25 3.60 7.66
C GLY A 86 4.30 2.50 7.81
N THR A 87 4.29 1.51 6.91
CA THR A 87 5.38 0.56 6.71
C THR A 87 5.66 0.38 5.22
N SER A 88 6.94 0.32 4.84
CA SER A 88 7.38 0.17 3.45
C SER A 88 7.75 -1.26 3.06
N SER A 89 7.55 -2.22 3.97
CA SER A 89 7.80 -3.65 3.74
C SER A 89 6.84 -4.53 4.54
N GLY A 90 6.79 -5.81 4.21
CA GLY A 90 6.02 -6.82 4.94
C GLY A 90 5.91 -8.14 4.18
N PRO A 91 5.10 -9.09 4.69
CA PRO A 91 5.09 -10.47 4.22
C PRO A 91 4.66 -10.60 2.76
N LEU A 92 5.30 -11.51 2.01
CA LEU A 92 4.92 -11.89 0.66
C LEU A 92 3.48 -12.40 0.57
N ALA A 93 3.01 -13.09 1.62
CA ALA A 93 1.62 -13.54 1.73
C ALA A 93 0.60 -12.40 1.87
N GLY A 94 1.05 -11.16 2.12
CA GLY A 94 0.19 -10.02 2.42
C GLY A 94 -0.54 -10.19 3.76
N GLY A 95 -1.70 -9.54 3.89
CA GLY A 95 -2.59 -9.64 5.05
C GLY A 95 -2.29 -8.64 6.17
N ASN A 96 -1.09 -8.04 6.18
CA ASN A 96 -0.81 -6.92 7.07
C ASN A 96 -1.58 -5.67 6.63
N THR A 97 -2.02 -4.88 7.61
CA THR A 97 -2.68 -3.60 7.35
C THR A 97 -1.69 -2.47 7.50
N ILE A 98 -1.63 -1.58 6.51
CA ILE A 98 -0.76 -0.40 6.52
C ILE A 98 -1.60 0.87 6.44
N THR A 99 -1.10 1.94 7.04
CA THR A 99 -1.65 3.28 6.89
C THR A 99 -0.96 3.99 5.73
N LEU A 100 -1.71 4.69 4.91
CA LEU A 100 -1.19 5.57 3.85
C LEU A 100 -1.60 7.01 4.17
N SER A 101 -0.62 7.90 4.18
CA SER A 101 -0.80 9.32 4.48
C SER A 101 -0.64 10.16 3.21
N GLY A 102 -1.41 11.23 3.08
CA GLY A 102 -1.41 12.07 1.88
C GLY A 102 -2.40 13.24 1.94
N THR A 103 -2.92 13.64 0.77
CA THR A 103 -4.03 14.60 0.60
C THR A 103 -4.93 14.15 -0.55
N GLY A 104 -6.21 14.56 -0.52
CA GLY A 104 -7.18 14.16 -1.55
C GLY A 104 -7.58 12.69 -1.49
N LEU A 105 -7.40 12.04 -0.33
CA LEU A 105 -7.67 10.60 -0.12
C LEU A 105 -9.13 10.30 0.23
N SER A 106 -9.95 11.33 0.49
CA SER A 106 -11.35 11.19 0.91
C SER A 106 -12.23 10.39 -0.05
N THR A 107 -11.84 10.31 -1.32
CA THR A 107 -12.57 9.58 -2.38
C THR A 107 -11.79 8.38 -2.91
N ALA A 108 -10.82 7.86 -2.14
CA ALA A 108 -10.07 6.68 -2.53
C ALA A 108 -10.96 5.46 -2.67
N THR A 109 -10.86 4.80 -3.82
CA THR A 109 -11.65 3.60 -4.17
C THR A 109 -10.77 2.36 -4.28
N SER A 110 -9.49 2.52 -4.59
CA SER A 110 -8.54 1.42 -4.64
C SER A 110 -7.12 1.86 -4.35
N VAL A 111 -6.35 0.96 -3.76
CA VAL A 111 -4.90 1.02 -3.67
C VAL A 111 -4.35 -0.19 -4.41
N SER A 112 -3.37 0.01 -5.29
CA SER A 112 -2.72 -1.08 -6.02
C SER A 112 -1.30 -1.29 -5.53
N PHE A 113 -0.89 -2.54 -5.35
CA PHE A 113 0.47 -2.97 -5.03
C PHE A 113 0.96 -3.86 -6.17
N GLY A 114 1.87 -3.35 -7.01
CA GLY A 114 2.39 -4.12 -8.15
C GLY A 114 1.31 -4.57 -9.15
N GLY A 115 0.21 -3.82 -9.26
CA GLY A 115 -0.94 -4.16 -10.11
C GLY A 115 -2.07 -4.91 -9.40
N VAL A 116 -1.83 -5.50 -8.23
CA VAL A 116 -2.89 -6.16 -7.43
C VAL A 116 -3.62 -5.11 -6.61
N THR A 117 -4.95 -5.01 -6.77
CA THR A 117 -5.77 -3.99 -6.11
C THR A 117 -6.35 -4.47 -4.78
N ALA A 118 -6.43 -3.55 -3.83
CA ALA A 118 -7.10 -3.70 -2.54
C ALA A 118 -8.02 -2.50 -2.29
N THR A 119 -9.12 -2.74 -1.57
CA THR A 119 -10.07 -1.69 -1.19
C THR A 119 -9.60 -1.05 0.13
N PRO A 120 -9.35 0.27 0.17
CA PRO A 120 -8.94 0.94 1.40
C PRO A 120 -10.14 1.25 2.30
N THR A 121 -9.87 1.41 3.59
CA THR A 121 -10.76 2.08 4.54
C THR A 121 -10.25 3.51 4.74
N VAL A 122 -11.01 4.48 4.22
CA VAL A 122 -10.66 5.90 4.29
C VAL A 122 -11.00 6.45 5.67
N SER A 123 -10.00 7.02 6.35
CA SER A 123 -10.17 7.61 7.70
C SER A 123 -10.37 9.12 7.63
N SER A 124 -9.69 9.80 6.70
CA SER A 124 -9.79 11.24 6.47
C SER A 124 -9.31 11.59 5.05
N ASP A 125 -9.37 12.86 4.67
CA ASP A 125 -8.75 13.31 3.41
C ASP A 125 -7.23 13.13 3.36
N SER A 126 -6.61 12.96 4.53
CA SER A 126 -5.15 12.82 4.67
C SER A 126 -4.68 11.43 5.08
N SER A 127 -5.60 10.49 5.33
CA SER A 127 -5.24 9.16 5.84
C SER A 127 -6.24 8.09 5.42
N LEU A 128 -5.71 6.96 4.98
CA LEU A 128 -6.46 5.73 4.78
C LEU A 128 -5.68 4.54 5.34
N SER A 129 -6.38 3.44 5.60
CA SER A 129 -5.77 2.14 5.90
C SER A 129 -6.11 1.16 4.79
N VAL A 130 -5.21 0.22 4.51
CA VAL A 130 -5.44 -0.83 3.52
C VAL A 130 -4.74 -2.12 3.94
N THR A 131 -5.43 -3.24 3.79
CA THR A 131 -4.83 -4.57 3.93
C THR A 131 -4.07 -4.89 2.65
N VAL A 132 -2.77 -5.11 2.78
CA VAL A 132 -1.89 -5.40 1.64
C VAL A 132 -2.27 -6.77 1.06
N PRO A 133 -2.52 -6.89 -0.25
CA PRO A 133 -2.81 -8.17 -0.87
C PRO A 133 -1.56 -9.06 -0.94
N ALA A 134 -1.72 -10.34 -1.29
CA ALA A 134 -0.57 -11.21 -1.53
C ALA A 134 0.23 -10.75 -2.76
N GLY A 135 1.56 -10.75 -2.64
CA GLY A 135 2.49 -10.47 -3.73
C GLY A 135 2.79 -11.72 -4.57
N ALA A 136 3.19 -11.53 -5.83
CA ALA A 136 3.59 -12.64 -6.71
C ALA A 136 5.01 -13.15 -6.44
N ALA A 137 5.91 -12.26 -5.99
CA ALA A 137 7.29 -12.56 -5.64
C ALA A 137 7.81 -11.53 -4.63
N ALA A 138 8.85 -11.91 -3.88
CA ALA A 138 9.56 -10.98 -3.01
C ALA A 138 10.25 -9.88 -3.84
N GLY A 139 10.36 -8.68 -3.27
CA GLY A 139 10.97 -7.53 -3.90
C GLY A 139 10.09 -6.28 -3.93
N PRO A 140 10.62 -5.16 -4.48
CA PRO A 140 9.93 -3.89 -4.51
C PRO A 140 8.82 -3.87 -5.57
N VAL A 141 7.65 -3.33 -5.19
CA VAL A 141 6.53 -3.04 -6.07
C VAL A 141 6.09 -1.60 -5.94
N GLY A 142 5.59 -1.03 -7.04
CA GLY A 142 4.97 0.29 -7.02
C GLY A 142 3.61 0.26 -6.33
N VAL A 143 3.32 1.29 -5.54
CA VAL A 143 2.03 1.52 -4.89
C VAL A 143 1.31 2.68 -5.56
N SER A 144 0.07 2.47 -5.99
CA SER A 144 -0.79 3.51 -6.57
C SER A 144 -2.09 3.65 -5.78
N VAL A 145 -2.65 4.86 -5.76
CA VAL A 145 -3.97 5.14 -5.14
C VAL A 145 -4.85 5.78 -6.19
N THR A 146 -6.06 5.26 -6.35
CA THR A 146 -7.07 5.78 -7.26
C THR A 146 -8.20 6.41 -6.46
N THR A 147 -8.48 7.68 -6.76
CA THR A 147 -9.60 8.44 -6.21
C THR A 147 -10.49 8.95 -7.33
N ALA A 148 -11.60 9.63 -7.00
CA ALA A 148 -12.43 10.31 -8.00
C ALA A 148 -11.64 11.38 -8.78
N GLY A 149 -10.56 11.91 -8.20
CA GLY A 149 -9.68 12.90 -8.82
C GLY A 149 -8.66 12.32 -9.81
N GLY A 150 -8.51 11.00 -9.85
CA GLY A 150 -7.54 10.29 -10.70
C GLY A 150 -6.65 9.35 -9.89
N THR A 151 -5.61 8.83 -10.54
CA THR A 151 -4.64 7.91 -9.94
C THR A 151 -3.29 8.60 -9.74
N ASN A 152 -2.66 8.35 -8.59
CA ASN A 152 -1.30 8.80 -8.32
C ASN A 152 -0.35 7.62 -8.07
N ASN A 153 0.84 7.66 -8.65
CA ASN A 153 1.93 6.69 -8.53
C ASN A 153 3.11 7.28 -7.72
N GLY A 154 4.01 6.45 -7.19
CA GLY A 154 5.31 6.94 -6.68
C GLY A 154 5.74 6.50 -5.29
N LEU A 155 4.94 5.68 -4.59
CA LEU A 155 5.41 5.01 -3.37
C LEU A 155 5.87 3.59 -3.73
N THR A 156 6.81 3.04 -2.97
CA THR A 156 7.31 1.67 -3.13
C THR A 156 7.02 0.88 -1.86
N TYR A 157 6.55 -0.35 -2.05
CA TYR A 157 6.39 -1.34 -0.99
C TYR A 157 7.20 -2.57 -1.33
N THR A 158 7.93 -3.13 -0.37
CA THR A 158 8.76 -4.32 -0.58
C THR A 158 8.12 -5.55 0.04
N TYR A 159 7.75 -6.52 -0.79
CA TYR A 159 7.37 -7.84 -0.30
C TYR A 159 8.61 -8.59 0.17
N VAL A 160 8.54 -9.14 1.37
CA VAL A 160 9.63 -9.84 2.05
C VAL A 160 9.18 -11.27 2.30
N ASP A 161 10.11 -12.21 2.15
CA ASP A 161 9.87 -13.62 2.50
C ASP A 161 10.52 -13.93 3.85
N VAL A 162 10.03 -14.98 4.53
CA VAL A 162 10.54 -15.39 5.84
C VAL A 162 12.04 -15.70 5.72
N PRO A 163 12.89 -15.31 6.68
CA PRO A 163 14.31 -15.65 6.60
C PRO A 163 14.48 -17.16 6.70
N THR A 164 15.60 -17.69 6.22
CA THR A 164 16.02 -19.05 6.57
C THR A 164 17.43 -19.01 7.10
N VAL A 165 17.69 -19.73 8.18
CA VAL A 165 19.00 -19.90 8.80
C VAL A 165 19.50 -21.28 8.44
N VAL A 166 20.61 -21.33 7.71
CA VAL A 166 21.22 -22.58 7.24
C VAL A 166 22.37 -23.02 8.15
N SER A 167 23.26 -22.10 8.53
CA SER A 167 24.37 -22.43 9.41
C SER A 167 24.94 -21.24 10.17
N LEU A 168 25.60 -21.54 11.29
CA LEU A 168 26.32 -20.60 12.15
C LEU A 168 27.81 -20.95 12.17
N THR A 169 28.68 -19.95 12.19
CA THR A 169 30.12 -20.16 12.36
C THR A 169 30.75 -19.03 13.18
N PRO A 170 31.38 -19.31 14.32
CA PRO A 170 31.45 -20.63 15.00
C PRO A 170 30.09 -21.04 15.59
N THR A 171 29.93 -22.34 15.89
CA THR A 171 28.72 -22.92 16.52
C THR A 171 28.81 -22.98 18.05
N SER A 172 29.84 -22.39 18.66
CA SER A 172 30.02 -22.38 20.11
C SER A 172 30.82 -21.19 20.60
N GLY A 173 30.65 -20.82 21.86
CA GLY A 173 31.36 -19.73 22.52
C GLY A 173 31.20 -19.73 24.03
N PRO A 174 31.88 -18.84 24.77
CA PRO A 174 31.84 -18.82 26.22
C PRO A 174 30.48 -18.32 26.75
N THR A 175 30.06 -18.80 27.93
CA THR A 175 28.85 -18.32 28.63
C THR A 175 28.83 -16.81 28.92
N SER A 176 29.99 -16.14 28.88
CA SER A 176 30.08 -14.68 28.97
C SER A 176 29.58 -13.94 27.73
N GLY A 177 29.32 -14.63 26.63
CA GLY A 177 29.00 -14.02 25.34
C GLY A 177 30.21 -13.40 24.65
N GLY A 178 29.96 -12.53 23.67
CA GLY A 178 30.97 -11.80 22.91
C GLY A 178 31.52 -12.53 21.68
N THR A 179 30.99 -13.71 21.33
CA THR A 179 31.44 -14.43 20.13
C THR A 179 30.82 -13.81 18.89
N ALA A 180 31.64 -13.39 17.93
CA ALA A 180 31.16 -12.99 16.61
C ALA A 180 30.80 -14.25 15.79
N VAL A 181 29.51 -14.41 15.50
CA VAL A 181 28.95 -15.54 14.75
C VAL A 181 28.50 -15.05 13.39
N THR A 182 29.03 -15.67 12.33
CA THR A 182 28.50 -15.53 10.99
C THR A 182 27.31 -16.46 10.84
N VAL A 183 26.16 -15.89 10.49
CA VAL A 183 24.93 -16.60 10.18
C VAL A 183 24.75 -16.59 8.66
N THR A 184 24.56 -17.77 8.06
CA THR A 184 24.32 -17.94 6.62
C THR A 184 22.91 -18.45 6.39
N GLY A 185 22.29 -18.04 5.28
CA GLY A 185 20.87 -18.23 5.09
C GLY A 185 20.29 -17.63 3.82
N THR A 186 18.99 -17.33 3.83
CA THR A 186 18.29 -16.54 2.81
C THR A 186 17.42 -15.45 3.44
N ASN A 187 17.08 -14.42 2.65
CA ASN A 187 16.28 -13.25 3.04
C ASN A 187 16.80 -12.50 4.29
N LEU A 188 18.11 -12.56 4.52
CA LEU A 188 18.75 -11.97 5.71
C LEU A 188 18.96 -10.45 5.60
N ASP A 189 18.78 -9.88 4.41
CA ASP A 189 18.95 -8.44 4.13
C ASP A 189 17.88 -7.57 4.81
N THR A 190 16.77 -8.17 5.22
CA THR A 190 15.64 -7.52 5.88
C THR A 190 15.54 -7.84 7.37
N THR A 191 16.58 -8.44 7.96
CA THR A 191 16.59 -8.84 9.37
C THR A 191 16.37 -7.65 10.30
N GLU A 192 15.40 -7.79 11.21
CA GLU A 192 15.07 -6.80 12.25
C GLU A 192 15.56 -7.23 13.64
N SER A 193 15.66 -8.54 13.90
CA SER A 193 16.20 -9.05 15.16
C SER A 193 16.89 -10.39 15.02
N VAL A 194 17.94 -10.61 15.81
CA VAL A 194 18.58 -11.90 16.04
C VAL A 194 18.55 -12.17 17.54
N THR A 195 18.17 -13.38 17.96
CA THR A 195 18.19 -13.78 19.38
C THR A 195 18.86 -15.13 19.58
N PHE A 196 19.47 -15.32 20.75
CA PHE A 196 20.01 -16.60 21.22
C PHE A 196 19.28 -16.96 22.50
N ASP A 197 18.52 -18.06 22.49
CA ASP A 197 17.60 -18.46 23.57
C ASP A 197 16.66 -17.32 24.01
N GLY A 198 16.11 -16.58 23.04
CA GLY A 198 15.25 -15.41 23.27
C GLY A 198 15.98 -14.14 23.74
N THR A 199 17.29 -14.20 24.01
CA THR A 199 18.08 -13.01 24.38
C THR A 199 18.53 -12.25 23.13
N PRO A 200 18.22 -10.95 22.99
CA PRO A 200 18.63 -10.15 21.84
C PRO A 200 20.14 -10.07 21.66
N ALA A 201 20.59 -10.29 20.42
CA ALA A 201 21.98 -10.15 20.01
C ALA A 201 22.14 -8.93 19.09
N PRO A 202 23.16 -8.07 19.29
CA PRO A 202 23.50 -7.08 18.28
C PRO A 202 23.99 -7.79 17.01
N PHE A 203 23.59 -7.28 15.85
CA PHE A 203 23.92 -7.87 14.56
C PHE A 203 24.19 -6.79 13.50
N SER A 204 24.83 -7.22 12.41
CA SER A 204 25.04 -6.44 11.20
C SER A 204 24.73 -7.31 9.99
N VAL A 205 23.81 -6.84 9.16
CA VAL A 205 23.48 -7.47 7.88
C VAL A 205 24.61 -7.21 6.88
N ILE A 206 25.14 -8.26 6.28
CA ILE A 206 26.20 -8.15 5.26
C ILE A 206 25.59 -8.19 3.87
N ASN A 207 24.70 -9.15 3.60
CA ASN A 207 23.93 -9.28 2.37
C ASN A 207 22.71 -10.20 2.62
N SER A 208 21.93 -10.51 1.57
CA SER A 208 20.73 -11.35 1.67
C SER A 208 20.96 -12.79 2.12
N THR A 209 22.21 -13.25 2.14
CA THR A 209 22.61 -14.61 2.52
C THR A 209 23.55 -14.66 3.72
N THR A 210 23.94 -13.52 4.29
CA THR A 210 24.90 -13.47 5.38
C THR A 210 24.65 -12.29 6.32
N LEU A 211 24.65 -12.56 7.63
CA LEU A 211 24.74 -11.54 8.68
C LEU A 211 25.76 -11.95 9.74
N SER A 212 26.29 -10.98 10.48
CA SER A 212 27.15 -11.19 11.64
C SER A 212 26.36 -10.84 12.90
N ALA A 213 26.30 -11.73 13.88
CA ALA A 213 25.71 -11.47 15.20
C ALA A 213 26.76 -11.64 16.30
N VAL A 214 26.65 -10.90 17.40
CA VAL A 214 27.52 -11.11 18.57
C VAL A 214 26.70 -11.75 19.67
N THR A 215 27.13 -12.92 20.14
CA THR A 215 26.37 -13.68 21.14
C THR A 215 26.23 -12.90 22.45
N PRO A 216 25.03 -12.78 23.03
CA PRO A 216 24.88 -12.24 24.38
C PRO A 216 25.46 -13.21 25.42
N PRO A 217 25.58 -12.81 26.70
CA PRO A 217 25.80 -13.76 27.79
C PRO A 217 24.67 -14.79 27.86
N GLY A 218 24.98 -16.03 28.21
CA GLY A 218 24.03 -17.14 28.22
C GLY A 218 24.43 -18.29 29.13
N THR A 219 23.49 -19.20 29.39
CA THR A 219 23.73 -20.42 30.19
C THR A 219 24.39 -21.50 29.36
N ALA A 220 25.26 -22.31 29.99
CA ALA A 220 25.93 -23.41 29.29
C ALA A 220 24.91 -24.41 28.72
N GLY A 221 25.12 -24.82 27.47
CA GLY A 221 24.22 -25.71 26.74
C GLY A 221 23.96 -25.24 25.31
N ALA A 222 23.27 -26.10 24.55
CA ALA A 222 22.79 -25.78 23.22
C ALA A 222 21.60 -24.81 23.32
N VAL A 223 21.57 -23.80 22.45
CA VAL A 223 20.54 -22.76 22.40
C VAL A 223 20.03 -22.59 20.99
N ASP A 224 18.75 -22.23 20.90
CA ASP A 224 18.10 -21.87 19.64
C ASP A 224 18.54 -20.47 19.21
N VAL A 225 18.69 -20.29 17.90
CA VAL A 225 18.97 -18.99 17.30
C VAL A 225 17.82 -18.60 16.40
N VAL A 226 17.17 -17.48 16.71
CA VAL A 226 16.00 -16.99 15.96
C VAL A 226 16.38 -15.75 15.19
N VAL A 227 16.09 -15.74 13.88
CA VAL A 227 16.23 -14.57 13.01
C VAL A 227 14.84 -14.14 12.57
N THR A 228 14.53 -12.86 12.73
CA THR A 228 13.20 -12.29 12.42
C THR A 228 13.34 -11.14 11.43
N ASN A 229 12.41 -11.07 10.49
CA ASN A 229 12.21 -9.95 9.56
C ASN A 229 10.70 -9.60 9.50
N PRO A 230 10.28 -8.61 8.69
CA PRO A 230 8.86 -8.22 8.57
C PRO A 230 7.90 -9.33 8.12
N ALA A 231 8.40 -10.40 7.51
CA ALA A 231 7.61 -11.53 7.03
C ALA A 231 7.41 -12.61 8.11
N GLY A 232 8.27 -12.66 9.13
CA GLY A 232 8.22 -13.64 10.20
C GLY A 232 9.60 -14.01 10.72
N SER A 233 9.69 -15.17 11.37
CA SER A 233 10.91 -15.67 11.98
C SER A 233 11.25 -17.07 11.50
N ASP A 234 12.54 -17.39 11.48
CA ASP A 234 13.04 -18.75 11.42
C ASP A 234 13.87 -19.07 12.67
N THR A 235 13.78 -20.32 13.12
CA THR A 235 14.39 -20.82 14.35
C THR A 235 15.37 -21.94 14.02
N ALA A 236 16.66 -21.65 14.15
CA ALA A 236 17.72 -22.66 14.09
C ALA A 236 17.88 -23.33 15.46
N VAL A 237 17.18 -24.46 15.63
CA VAL A 237 17.12 -25.20 16.90
C VAL A 237 18.49 -25.75 17.30
N GLY A 238 18.94 -25.44 18.51
CA GLY A 238 20.21 -25.90 19.08
C GLY A 238 21.46 -25.52 18.26
N ALA A 239 21.37 -24.46 17.45
CA ALA A 239 22.39 -24.14 16.46
C ALA A 239 23.67 -23.50 17.03
N PHE A 240 23.63 -23.06 18.31
CA PHE A 240 24.80 -22.54 19.02
C PHE A 240 24.94 -23.18 20.39
N THR A 241 26.17 -23.40 20.87
CA THR A 241 26.43 -23.98 22.20
C THR A 241 27.26 -23.04 23.06
N TYR A 242 26.72 -22.63 24.22
CA TYR A 242 27.49 -21.94 25.24
C TYR A 242 28.31 -22.94 26.06
N VAL A 243 29.60 -22.67 26.20
CA VAL A 243 30.56 -23.51 26.93
C VAL A 243 31.01 -22.77 28.19
N ALA A 244 30.91 -23.43 29.34
CA ALA A 244 31.43 -22.88 30.58
C ALA A 244 32.97 -22.82 30.56
N GLY A 245 33.54 -21.78 31.18
CA GLY A 245 34.99 -21.72 31.38
C GLY A 245 35.49 -22.88 32.27
N PRO A 246 36.78 -23.23 32.20
CA PRO A 246 37.38 -24.19 33.12
C PRO A 246 37.19 -23.75 34.56
N GLY A 247 36.73 -24.67 35.43
CA GLY A 247 36.71 -24.46 36.87
C GLY A 247 38.10 -24.73 37.46
N ILE A 248 38.52 -23.91 38.43
CA ILE A 248 39.63 -24.18 39.34
C ILE A 248 39.10 -24.41 40.75
#